data_AF-A0A399HYW9-F1
#
_entry.id   AF-A0A399HYW9-F1
#
_cell.length_a   1.000
_cell.length_b   1.000
_cell.length_c   1.000
_cell.angle_alpha   90.00
_cell.angle_beta   90.00
_cell.angle_gamma   90.00
#
_symmetry.space_group_name_H-M   'P 1'
#
loop_
_entity.id
_entity.type
_entity.pdbx_description
1 polymer ?
#
loop_
_entity_poly.entity_id
_entity_poly.type
_entity_poly.pdbx_seq_one_letter_code
_entity_poly.pdbx_strand_id
1 'polypeptide(L)'
;MKFLKAALLMALVVAIFCQAGCNKNESRLVGKWRNQSLPEIVEFKNDKTGTFIVKDGSPLSFTWKIVKGDNVQLDIPYQGKVRSLTGSVDKNVFVLNGQGEQAVYMKMEGPNK
;
A
#
# COMPACT_ATOMS: atom_id res chain seq x y z
N MET A 1 -41.56 28.95 7.57
CA MET A 1 -40.84 28.12 6.58
C MET A 1 -39.36 28.55 6.43
N LYS A 2 -38.56 28.52 7.51
CA LYS A 2 -37.11 28.87 7.46
C LYS A 2 -36.19 27.74 7.93
N PHE A 3 -36.71 26.78 8.68
CA PHE A 3 -35.93 25.65 9.21
C PHE A 3 -35.71 24.50 8.21
N LEU A 4 -36.49 24.45 7.12
CA LEU A 4 -36.34 23.39 6.10
C LEU A 4 -35.06 23.54 5.24
N LYS A 5 -34.52 24.76 5.11
CA LYS A 5 -33.32 25.02 4.28
C LYS A 5 -32.01 24.63 4.98
N ALA A 6 -31.97 24.67 6.32
CA ALA A 6 -30.77 24.35 7.08
C ALA A 6 -30.50 22.84 7.17
N ALA A 7 -31.55 22.02 7.23
CA ALA A 7 -31.41 20.56 7.25
C ALA A 7 -30.87 19.98 5.92
N LEU A 8 -31.20 20.62 4.79
CA LEU A 8 -30.77 20.16 3.47
C LEU A 8 -29.27 20.37 3.22
N LEU A 9 -28.71 21.46 3.75
CA LEU A 9 -27.28 21.78 3.62
C LEU A 9 -26.40 20.88 4.49
N MET A 10 -26.88 20.43 5.65
CA MET A 10 -26.13 19.55 6.55
C MET A 10 -26.07 18.10 6.03
N ALA A 11 -27.08 17.65 5.27
CA ALA A 11 -27.05 16.35 4.60
C ALA A 11 -26.05 16.28 3.43
N LEU A 12 -25.73 17.42 2.80
CA LEU A 12 -24.80 17.46 1.66
C LEU A 12 -23.32 17.34 2.10
N VAL A 13 -22.97 17.83 3.30
CA VAL A 13 -21.58 17.81 3.79
C VAL A 13 -21.17 16.42 4.31
N VAL A 14 -22.11 15.61 4.78
CA VAL A 14 -21.84 14.24 5.27
C VAL A 14 -21.71 13.23 4.13
N ALA A 15 -22.24 13.51 2.94
CA ALA A 15 -22.12 12.63 1.77
C ALA A 15 -20.74 12.68 1.09
N ILE A 16 -19.88 13.64 1.44
CA ILE A 16 -18.59 13.86 0.76
C ILE A 16 -17.47 12.95 1.31
N PHE A 17 -17.62 12.34 2.49
CA PHE A 17 -16.56 11.50 3.08
C PHE A 17 -16.59 10.01 2.68
N CYS A 18 -17.56 9.57 1.86
CA CYS A 18 -17.63 8.18 1.38
C CYS A 18 -17.10 8.00 -0.04
N GLN A 19 -16.27 8.91 -0.56
CA GLN A 19 -15.42 8.62 -1.72
C GLN A 19 -14.09 7.99 -1.28
N ALA A 20 -14.17 6.97 -0.42
CA ALA A 20 -13.11 5.96 -0.34
C ALA A 20 -13.21 5.12 -1.62
N GLY A 21 -12.82 5.73 -2.74
CA GLY A 21 -12.64 5.04 -4.01
C GLY A 21 -11.65 3.92 -3.77
N CYS A 22 -12.16 2.69 -3.64
CA CYS A 22 -11.35 1.49 -3.71
C CYS A 22 -10.70 1.48 -5.08
N ASN A 23 -9.54 2.09 -5.21
CA ASN A 23 -8.74 2.02 -6.41
C ASN A 23 -8.34 0.54 -6.54
N LYS A 24 -8.84 -0.13 -7.59
CA LYS A 24 -8.68 -1.59 -7.78
C LYS A 24 -7.22 -2.04 -7.74
N ASN A 25 -6.29 -1.13 -8.06
CA ASN A 25 -4.86 -1.39 -8.02
C ASN A 25 -4.33 -1.40 -6.58
N GLU A 26 -4.89 -0.54 -5.71
CA GLU A 26 -4.51 -0.47 -4.30
C GLU A 26 -5.00 -1.70 -3.53
N SER A 27 -6.24 -2.13 -3.78
CA SER A 27 -6.77 -3.36 -3.16
C SER A 27 -6.00 -4.61 -3.60
N ARG A 28 -5.42 -4.60 -4.81
CA ARG A 28 -4.55 -5.69 -5.29
C ARG A 28 -3.20 -5.71 -4.56
N LEU A 29 -2.64 -4.55 -4.22
CA LEU A 29 -1.33 -4.47 -3.57
C LEU A 29 -1.41 -4.84 -2.07
N VAL A 30 -2.50 -4.46 -1.41
CA VAL A 30 -2.69 -4.69 0.03
C VAL A 30 -2.65 -6.18 0.36
N GLY A 31 -1.90 -6.51 1.42
CA GLY A 31 -1.63 -7.88 1.87
C GLY A 31 -0.15 -8.16 2.11
N LYS A 32 0.14 -9.42 2.41
CA LYS A 32 1.51 -9.92 2.64
C LYS A 32 2.05 -10.58 1.39
N TRP A 33 3.34 -10.39 1.13
CA TRP A 33 4.05 -10.94 -0.01
C TRP A 33 5.37 -11.55 0.44
N ARG A 34 5.66 -12.76 0.01
CA ARG A 34 6.87 -13.49 0.39
C ARG A 34 7.94 -13.37 -0.69
N ASN A 35 9.12 -12.90 -0.31
CA ASN A 35 10.29 -12.86 -1.17
C ASN A 35 10.66 -14.30 -1.61
N GLN A 36 10.95 -14.49 -2.89
CA GLN A 36 11.26 -15.82 -3.45
C GLN A 36 12.71 -16.26 -3.18
N SER A 37 13.61 -15.33 -2.91
CA SER A 37 15.06 -15.59 -2.77
C SER A 37 15.55 -15.44 -1.32
N LEU A 38 14.88 -14.64 -0.49
CA LEU A 38 15.28 -14.32 0.88
C LEU A 38 14.16 -14.65 1.87
N PRO A 39 14.46 -14.95 3.15
CA PRO A 39 13.46 -15.15 4.20
C PRO A 39 12.89 -13.79 4.67
N GLU A 40 12.25 -13.09 3.75
CA GLU A 40 11.67 -11.76 3.92
C GLU A 40 10.19 -11.75 3.48
N ILE A 41 9.37 -11.03 4.23
CA ILE A 41 7.97 -10.74 3.90
C ILE A 41 7.81 -9.23 3.78
N VAL A 42 7.14 -8.75 2.75
CA VAL A 42 6.67 -7.36 2.66
C VAL A 42 5.16 -7.32 2.89
N GLU A 43 4.70 -6.45 3.80
CA GLU A 43 3.28 -6.21 4.07
C GLU A 43 2.88 -4.81 3.62
N PHE A 44 1.82 -4.72 2.82
CA PHE A 44 1.19 -3.46 2.43
C PHE A 44 -0.15 -3.31 3.15
N LYS A 45 -0.35 -2.19 3.85
CA LYS A 45 -1.55 -1.88 4.63
C LYS A 45 -2.41 -0.83 3.92
N ASN A 46 -3.72 -0.89 4.14
CA ASN A 46 -4.69 0.03 3.53
C ASN A 46 -4.44 1.52 3.85
N ASP A 47 -3.76 1.82 4.95
CA ASP A 47 -3.43 3.17 5.41
C ASP A 47 -2.19 3.78 4.72
N LYS A 48 -1.72 3.17 3.62
CA LYS A 48 -0.52 3.59 2.85
C LYS A 48 0.80 3.41 3.59
N THR A 49 0.80 2.65 4.67
CA THR A 49 2.02 2.15 5.30
C THR A 49 2.31 0.72 4.89
N GLY A 50 3.55 0.30 5.09
CA GLY A 50 3.96 -1.08 4.91
C GLY A 50 5.19 -1.40 5.74
N THR A 51 5.58 -2.66 5.73
CA THR A 51 6.69 -3.15 6.55
C THR A 51 7.43 -4.28 5.86
N PHE A 52 8.75 -4.20 5.79
CA PHE A 52 9.62 -5.34 5.50
C PHE A 52 9.89 -6.09 6.80
N ILE A 53 9.62 -7.38 6.80
CA ILE A 53 9.80 -8.31 7.91
C ILE A 53 10.87 -9.30 7.48
N VAL A 54 12.07 -9.16 8.03
CA VAL A 54 13.20 -10.06 7.77
C VAL A 54 13.33 -11.03 8.93
N LYS A 55 13.61 -12.30 8.64
CA LYS A 55 13.88 -13.29 9.69
C LYS A 55 15.06 -12.81 10.56
N ASP A 56 14.88 -12.85 11.88
CA ASP A 56 15.87 -12.47 12.89
C ASP A 56 16.31 -10.98 12.86
N GLY A 57 15.60 -10.13 12.10
CA GLY A 57 15.87 -8.70 11.97
C GLY A 57 14.74 -7.81 12.50
N SER A 58 15.06 -6.55 12.80
CA SER A 58 14.05 -5.54 13.11
C SER A 58 13.23 -5.20 11.86
N PRO A 59 11.89 -5.11 11.96
CA PRO A 59 11.06 -4.71 10.83
C PRO A 59 11.39 -3.29 10.35
N LEU A 60 11.37 -3.08 9.04
CA LEU A 60 11.61 -1.79 8.41
C LEU A 60 10.32 -1.23 7.81
N SER A 61 9.84 -0.12 8.36
CA SER A 61 8.62 0.53 7.89
C SER A 61 8.85 1.40 6.65
N PHE A 62 7.81 1.55 5.84
CA PHE A 62 7.78 2.46 4.69
C PHE A 62 6.37 3.01 4.47
N THR A 63 6.27 4.08 3.69
CA THR A 63 5.00 4.52 3.08
C THR A 63 4.98 4.18 1.60
N TRP A 64 3.80 4.06 1.01
CA TRP A 64 3.68 3.68 -0.40
C TRP A 64 2.55 4.40 -1.13
N LYS A 65 2.71 4.53 -2.45
CA LYS A 65 1.70 5.09 -3.35
C LYS A 65 1.76 4.44 -4.73
N ILE A 66 0.62 4.39 -5.41
CA ILE A 66 0.55 4.03 -6.83
C ILE A 66 0.92 5.28 -7.65
N VAL A 67 1.91 5.17 -8.54
CA VAL A 67 2.41 6.31 -9.33
C VAL A 67 1.76 6.35 -10.71
N LYS A 68 1.64 5.20 -11.39
CA LYS A 68 0.97 5.07 -12.69
C LYS A 68 0.64 3.61 -12.99
N GLY A 69 -0.62 3.32 -13.27
CA GLY A 69 -1.07 1.95 -13.56
C GLY A 69 -0.78 1.03 -12.38
N ASP A 70 0.05 0.02 -12.59
CA ASP A 70 0.46 -0.95 -11.58
C ASP A 70 1.85 -0.65 -10.96
N ASN A 71 2.43 0.53 -11.24
CA ASN A 71 3.70 0.94 -10.64
C ASN A 71 3.49 1.56 -9.26
N VAL A 72 4.31 1.13 -8.31
CA VAL A 72 4.30 1.51 -6.90
C VAL A 72 5.62 2.20 -6.56
N GLN A 73 5.56 3.27 -5.78
CA GLN A 73 6.71 3.85 -5.11
C GLN A 73 6.64 3.58 -3.62
N LEU A 74 7.74 3.14 -3.03
CA LEU A 74 7.92 2.95 -1.58
C LEU A 74 8.92 3.99 -1.08
N ASP A 75 8.56 4.71 -0.02
CA ASP A 75 9.40 5.71 0.62
C ASP A 75 9.80 5.21 2.02
N ILE A 76 11.10 4.97 2.20
CA ILE A 76 11.69 4.37 3.39
C ILE A 76 12.43 5.45 4.19
N PRO A 77 11.99 5.79 5.42
CA PRO A 77 12.77 6.65 6.30
C PRO A 77 13.97 5.88 6.85
N TYR A 78 15.18 6.34 6.52
CA TYR A 78 16.43 5.75 6.97
C TYR A 78 17.44 6.83 7.33
N GLN A 79 17.89 6.83 8.59
CA GLN A 79 18.90 7.78 9.12
C GLN A 79 18.56 9.25 8.84
N GLY A 80 17.30 9.65 9.05
CA GLY A 80 16.84 11.02 8.84
C GLY A 80 16.67 11.44 7.37
N LYS A 81 16.85 10.51 6.42
CA LYS A 81 16.59 10.73 4.99
C LYS A 81 15.52 9.77 4.49
N VAL A 82 14.85 10.12 3.40
CA VAL A 82 13.91 9.23 2.70
C VAL A 82 14.63 8.62 1.51
N ARG A 83 14.61 7.29 1.41
CA ARG A 83 15.05 6.55 0.23
C ARG A 83 13.83 6.00 -0.49
N SER A 84 13.73 6.23 -1.80
CA SER A 84 12.62 5.74 -2.60
C SER A 84 13.02 4.51 -3.41
N LEU A 85 12.16 3.49 -3.38
CA LEU A 85 12.23 2.31 -4.26
C LEU A 85 11.01 2.30 -5.17
N THR A 86 11.13 1.62 -6.31
CA THR A 86 10.02 1.48 -7.25
C THR A 86 9.73 0.02 -7.50
N GLY A 87 8.46 -0.32 -7.64
CA GLY A 87 8.06 -1.67 -7.96
C GLY A 87 6.85 -1.70 -8.88
N SER A 88 6.49 -2.90 -9.31
CA SER A 88 5.32 -3.16 -10.16
C SER A 88 4.57 -4.36 -9.62
N VAL A 89 3.24 -4.33 -9.72
CA VAL A 89 2.38 -5.45 -9.31
C VAL A 89 1.68 -6.05 -10.53
N ASP A 90 1.80 -7.36 -10.74
CA ASP A 90 1.01 -8.08 -11.72
C ASP A 90 0.39 -9.31 -11.06
N LYS A 91 -0.94 -9.32 -10.95
CA LYS A 91 -1.74 -10.36 -10.27
C LYS A 91 -1.20 -10.66 -8.86
N ASN A 92 -0.46 -11.77 -8.73
CA ASN A 92 0.09 -12.30 -7.48
C ASN A 92 1.61 -12.15 -7.39
N VAL A 93 2.22 -11.40 -8.31
CA VAL A 93 3.65 -11.10 -8.33
C VAL A 93 3.86 -9.62 -8.04
N PHE A 94 4.69 -9.32 -7.05
CA PHE A 94 5.21 -7.97 -6.81
C PHE A 94 6.70 -7.98 -7.06
N VAL A 95 7.16 -7.04 -7.88
CA VAL A 95 8.58 -6.90 -8.25
C VAL A 95 9.06 -5.56 -7.73
N LEU A 96 10.06 -5.57 -6.86
CA LEU A 96 10.69 -4.37 -6.31
C LEU A 96 12.07 -4.19 -6.94
N ASN A 97 12.34 -3.01 -7.47
CA ASN A 97 13.62 -2.64 -8.05
C ASN A 97 14.34 -1.66 -7.12
N GLY A 98 15.61 -1.95 -6.80
CA GLY A 98 16.44 -1.12 -5.93
C GLY A 98 17.91 -1.30 -6.21
N GLN A 99 18.65 -0.19 -6.39
CA GLN A 99 20.13 -0.17 -6.49
C GLN A 99 20.75 -1.16 -7.50
N GLY A 100 20.06 -1.46 -8.61
CA GLY A 100 20.54 -2.40 -9.63
C GLY A 100 20.14 -3.86 -9.37
N GLU A 101 19.46 -4.14 -8.27
CA GLU A 101 18.91 -5.45 -7.94
C GLU A 101 17.39 -5.46 -8.06
N GLN A 102 16.85 -6.67 -8.21
CA GLN A 102 15.43 -6.94 -8.29
C GLN A 102 15.05 -8.01 -7.26
N ALA A 103 14.04 -7.69 -6.44
CA ALA A 103 13.42 -8.64 -5.53
C ALA A 103 12.03 -9.01 -6.04
N VAL A 104 11.75 -10.31 -6.10
CA VAL A 104 10.47 -10.86 -6.55
C VAL A 104 9.73 -11.44 -5.37
N TYR A 105 8.47 -11.02 -5.21
CA TYR A 105 7.61 -11.44 -4.13
C TYR A 105 6.33 -12.07 -4.67
N MET A 106 5.89 -13.15 -4.03
CA MET A 106 4.61 -13.80 -4.33
C MET A 106 3.58 -13.44 -3.26
N LYS A 107 2.38 -13.06 -3.68
CA LYS A 107 1.28 -12.76 -2.76
C LYS A 107 0.99 -13.99 -1.92
N MET A 108 0.99 -13.81 -0.61
CA MET A 108 0.54 -14.84 0.31
C MET A 108 -0.99 -14.82 0.25
N GLU A 109 -1.61 -15.97 0.00
CA GLU A 109 -3.06 -16.07 0.15
C GLU A 109 -3.42 -15.63 1.57
N GLY A 110 -4.45 -14.78 1.70
CA GLY A 110 -5.01 -14.45 3.00
C GLY A 110 -5.45 -15.74 3.72
N PRO A 111 -5.68 -15.72 5.04
CA PRO A 111 -6.25 -16.90 5.70
C PRO A 111 -7.47 -17.35 4.90
N ASN A 112 -7.42 -18.58 4.39
CA ASN A 112 -8.52 -19.18 3.65
C ASN A 112 -9.82 -18.94 4.42
N LYS A 113 -10.84 -18.51 3.69
CA LYS A 113 -12.20 -18.33 4.21
C LYS A 113 -12.69 -19.55 4.98
#